data_AF-R9PSR2-F1
#
_entry.id   AF-R9PSR2-F1
#
_cell.length_a   1.000
_cell.length_b   1.000
_cell.length_c   1.000
_cell.angle_alpha   90.00
_cell.angle_beta   90.00
_cell.angle_gamma   90.00
#
_symmetry.space_group_name_H-M   'P 1'
#
loop_
_entity.id
_entity.type
_entity.pdbx_description
1 polymer ?
#
loop_
_entity_poly.entity_id
_entity_poly.type
_entity_poly.pdbx_seq_one_letter_code
_entity_poly.pdbx_strand_id
1 'polypeptide(L)'
;EVIEYICLRIRHLKTVLLEALACPNRATRRGLFGRAVQYHEEILRMGRLADEFFGTELVLHVVLTGAILGVSAFVMLESATLETLMIFVGWLNAIIMGCAAGQRLINESATISDVLHEVDWFEFDNGLKKDLSFFLGAQQEVHV
;
A
#
# COMPACT_ATOMS: atom_id res chain seq x y z
N GLU A 1 -4.06 11.67 4.26
CA GLU A 1 -2.69 12.23 4.16
C GLU A 1 -1.60 11.18 4.40
N VAL A 2 -1.63 10.44 5.53
CA VAL A 2 -0.62 9.40 5.84
C VAL A 2 -0.46 8.37 4.72
N ILE A 3 -1.57 7.85 4.18
CA ILE A 3 -1.54 6.88 3.07
C ILE A 3 -0.88 7.46 1.82
N GLU A 4 -1.18 8.71 1.46
CA GLU A 4 -0.56 9.36 0.29
C GLU A 4 0.95 9.53 0.48
N TYR A 5 1.37 9.87 1.70
CA TYR A 5 2.77 9.97 2.05
C TYR A 5 3.49 8.62 1.90
N ILE A 6 2.88 7.52 2.37
CA ILE A 6 3.43 6.17 2.20
C ILE A 6 3.52 5.81 0.71
N CYS A 7 2.46 6.06 -0.08
CA CYS A 7 2.46 5.82 -1.52
C CYS A 7 3.58 6.60 -2.24
N LEU A 8 3.80 7.86 -1.87
CA LEU A 8 4.89 8.67 -2.43
C LEU A 8 6.27 8.06 -2.11
N ARG A 9 6.45 7.58 -0.87
CA ARG A 9 7.70 6.94 -0.43
C ARG A 9 7.95 5.62 -1.18
N ILE A 10 6.89 4.85 -1.46
CA ILE A 10 6.94 3.65 -2.32
C ILE A 10 7.37 4.01 -3.75
N ARG A 11 6.81 5.06 -4.36
CA ARG A 11 7.24 5.52 -5.69
C ARG A 11 8.71 5.93 -5.72
N HIS A 12 9.16 6.63 -4.68
CA HIS A 12 10.57 6.98 -4.55
C HIS A 12 11.45 5.72 -4.38
N LEU A 13 11.01 4.73 -3.61
CA LEU A 13 11.72 3.46 -3.44
C LEU A 13 11.93 2.75 -4.78
N LYS A 14 10.91 2.70 -5.65
CA LYS A 14 11.05 2.12 -7.00
C LYS A 14 12.20 2.76 -7.79
N THR A 15 12.28 4.08 -7.75
CA THR A 15 13.36 4.84 -8.42
C THR A 15 14.72 4.48 -7.84
N VAL A 16 14.84 4.47 -6.51
CA VAL A 16 16.10 4.13 -5.81
C VAL A 16 16.52 2.68 -6.09
N LEU A 17 15.57 1.74 -6.16
CA LEU A 17 15.84 0.34 -6.50
C LEU A 17 16.38 0.21 -7.93
N LEU A 18 15.73 0.85 -8.90
CA LEU A 18 16.17 0.83 -10.29
C LEU A 18 17.57 1.45 -10.46
N GLU A 19 17.81 2.61 -9.85
CA GLU A 19 19.13 3.26 -9.88
C GLU A 19 20.22 2.39 -9.23
N ALA A 20 19.89 1.72 -8.12
CA ALA A 20 20.80 0.79 -7.46
C ALA A 20 21.17 -0.37 -8.39
N LEU A 21 20.16 -1.01 -9.00
CA LEU A 21 20.34 -2.20 -9.85
C LEU A 21 21.02 -1.88 -11.19
N ALA A 22 20.81 -0.69 -11.75
CA ALA A 22 21.46 -0.21 -12.96
C ALA A 22 22.95 0.11 -12.77
N CYS A 23 23.46 0.15 -11.53
CA CYS A 23 24.85 0.48 -11.26
C CYS A 23 25.81 -0.59 -11.83
N PRO A 24 26.78 -0.23 -12.70
CA PRO A 24 27.67 -1.21 -13.33
C PRO A 24 28.71 -1.78 -12.35
N ASN A 25 29.09 -1.01 -11.33
CA ASN A 25 30.05 -1.46 -10.33
C ASN A 25 29.36 -2.38 -9.31
N ARG A 26 29.78 -3.66 -9.26
CA ARG A 26 29.19 -4.68 -8.37
C ARG A 26 29.21 -4.30 -6.90
N ALA A 27 30.32 -3.74 -6.41
CA ALA A 27 30.45 -3.38 -4.99
C ALA A 27 29.51 -2.21 -4.63
N THR A 28 29.46 -1.20 -5.51
CA THR A 28 28.56 -0.04 -5.34
C THR A 28 27.10 -0.45 -5.47
N ARG A 29 26.73 -1.26 -6.47
CA ARG A 29 25.38 -1.80 -6.67
C ARG A 29 24.87 -2.50 -5.42
N ARG A 30 25.68 -3.38 -4.83
CA ARG A 30 25.28 -4.10 -3.60
C ARG A 30 25.07 -3.15 -2.42
N GLY A 31 25.92 -2.15 -2.27
CA GLY A 31 25.75 -1.11 -1.23
C GLY A 31 24.47 -0.27 -1.44
N LEU A 32 24.19 0.14 -2.67
CA LEU A 32 22.99 0.90 -3.02
C LEU A 32 21.71 0.07 -2.84
N PHE A 33 21.74 -1.21 -3.27
CA PHE A 33 20.62 -2.12 -3.06
C PHE A 33 20.36 -2.35 -1.57
N GLY A 34 21.39 -2.57 -0.76
CA GLY A 34 21.26 -2.68 0.70
C GLY A 34 20.61 -1.44 1.33
N ARG A 35 20.96 -0.23 0.86
CA ARG A 35 20.30 1.02 1.30
C ARG A 35 18.84 1.09 0.85
N ALA A 36 18.52 0.61 -0.36
CA ALA A 36 17.15 0.56 -0.85
C ALA A 36 16.29 -0.41 -0.02
N VAL A 37 16.85 -1.56 0.39
CA VAL A 37 16.19 -2.52 1.30
C VAL A 37 15.92 -1.90 2.66
N GLN A 38 16.91 -1.21 3.26
CA GLN A 38 16.71 -0.48 4.52
C GLN A 38 15.64 0.61 4.39
N TYR A 39 15.60 1.28 3.24
CA TYR A 39 14.57 2.28 2.97
C TYR A 39 13.17 1.64 2.86
N HIS A 40 13.06 0.47 2.25
CA HIS A 40 11.82 -0.30 2.22
C HIS A 40 11.38 -0.73 3.62
N GLU A 41 12.29 -1.18 4.48
CA GLU A 41 12.00 -1.53 5.87
C GLU A 41 11.42 -0.34 6.66
N GLU A 42 11.96 0.87 6.44
CA GLU A 42 11.43 2.09 7.03
C GLU A 42 10.00 2.41 6.53
N ILE A 43 9.71 2.14 5.25
CA ILE A 43 8.35 2.27 4.70
C ILE A 43 7.39 1.29 5.37
N LEU A 44 7.80 0.02 5.54
CA LEU A 44 7.01 -0.97 6.25
C LEU A 44 6.77 -0.57 7.71
N ARG A 45 7.78 0.02 8.37
CA ARG A 45 7.65 0.54 9.73
C ARG A 45 6.61 1.67 9.81
N MET A 46 6.60 2.58 8.83
CA MET A 46 5.57 3.62 8.73
C MET A 46 4.17 3.02 8.54
N GLY A 47 4.04 1.98 7.71
CA GLY A 47 2.79 1.25 7.51
C GLY A 47 2.27 0.61 8.80
N ARG A 48 3.15 -0.09 9.55
CA ARG A 48 2.79 -0.68 10.85
C ARG A 48 2.37 0.35 11.89
N LEU A 49 3.06 1.49 11.95
CA LEU A 49 2.67 2.58 12.85
C LEU A 49 1.30 3.15 12.46
N ALA A 50 1.04 3.33 11.16
CA ALA A 50 -0.27 3.78 10.71
C ALA A 50 -1.37 2.79 11.10
N ASP A 51 -1.12 1.49 11.00
CA ASP A 51 -2.06 0.45 11.43
C ASP A 51 -2.25 0.44 12.96
N GLU A 52 -1.18 0.61 13.74
CA GLU A 52 -1.25 0.69 15.20
C GLU A 52 -2.12 1.87 15.67
N PHE A 53 -1.99 3.03 15.04
CA PHE A 53 -2.78 4.22 15.39
C PHE A 53 -4.20 4.20 14.84
N PHE A 54 -4.40 3.73 13.60
CA PHE A 54 -5.67 3.88 12.89
C PHE A 54 -6.44 2.59 12.67
N GLY A 55 -5.82 1.41 12.85
CA GLY A 55 -6.42 0.11 12.53
C GLY A 55 -7.68 -0.18 13.33
N THR A 56 -7.62 0.02 14.66
CA THR A 56 -8.78 -0.16 15.54
C THR A 56 -9.91 0.83 15.19
N GLU A 57 -9.54 2.09 14.93
CA GLU A 57 -10.51 3.13 14.56
C GLU A 57 -11.15 2.86 13.20
N LEU A 58 -10.38 2.35 12.23
CA LEU A 58 -10.89 1.98 10.91
C LEU A 58 -11.88 0.82 11.00
N VAL A 59 -11.59 -0.21 11.81
CA VAL A 59 -12.53 -1.32 12.04
C VAL A 59 -13.83 -0.80 12.64
N LEU A 60 -13.74 0.04 13.67
CA LEU A 60 -14.91 0.66 14.29
C LEU A 60 -15.70 1.50 13.27
N HIS A 61 -15.01 2.30 12.45
CA HIS A 61 -15.61 3.11 11.41
C HIS A 61 -16.37 2.26 10.39
N VAL A 62 -15.79 1.14 9.93
CA VAL A 62 -16.43 0.22 8.98
C VAL A 62 -17.70 -0.40 9.57
N VAL A 63 -17.63 -0.88 10.82
CA VAL A 63 -18.77 -1.52 11.50
C VAL A 63 -19.92 -0.52 11.71
N LEU A 64 -19.62 0.67 12.24
CA LEU A 64 -20.62 1.71 12.49
C LEU A 64 -21.23 2.22 11.19
N THR A 65 -20.40 2.48 10.17
CA THR A 65 -20.88 2.94 8.87
C THR A 65 -21.74 1.88 8.19
N GLY A 66 -21.39 0.60 8.29
CA GLY A 66 -22.20 -0.50 7.79
C GLY A 66 -23.59 -0.57 8.43
N ALA A 67 -23.67 -0.40 9.76
CA ALA A 67 -24.94 -0.34 10.47
C ALA A 67 -25.79 0.87 10.05
N ILE A 68 -25.18 2.05 9.92
CA ILE A 68 -25.85 3.27 9.48
C ILE A 68 -26.38 3.09 8.05
N LEU A 69 -25.56 2.60 7.13
CA LEU A 69 -25.97 2.34 5.75
C LEU A 69 -27.13 1.34 5.67
N GLY A 70 -27.12 0.29 6.49
CA GLY A 70 -28.22 -0.68 6.56
C GLY A 70 -29.54 -0.05 7.01
N VAL A 71 -29.52 0.74 8.09
CA VAL A 71 -30.71 1.44 8.58
C VAL A 71 -31.18 2.50 7.59
N SER A 72 -30.27 3.33 7.06
CA SER A 72 -30.60 4.36 6.08
C SER A 72 -31.18 3.76 4.79
N ALA A 73 -30.64 2.63 4.32
CA ALA A 73 -31.20 1.92 3.17
C ALA A 73 -32.61 1.40 3.44
N PHE A 74 -32.86 0.81 4.62
CA PHE A 74 -34.19 0.33 5.01
C PHE A 74 -35.22 1.48 5.05
N VAL A 75 -34.88 2.58 5.74
CA VAL A 75 -35.77 3.75 5.82
C VAL A 75 -36.00 4.38 4.44
N MET A 76 -34.99 4.39 3.58
CA MET A 76 -35.12 4.89 2.20
C MET A 76 -36.09 4.05 1.37
N LEU A 77 -36.16 2.73 1.60
CA LEU A 77 -37.12 1.84 0.93
C LEU A 77 -38.56 2.07 1.42
N GLU A 78 -38.76 2.37 2.70
CA GLU A 78 -40.09 2.65 3.26
C GLU A 78 -40.56 4.09 2.99
N SER A 79 -39.65 5.06 3.10
CA SER A 79 -39.93 6.49 3.02
C SER A 79 -38.72 7.23 2.42
N ALA A 80 -38.71 7.31 1.10
CA ALA A 80 -37.67 8.02 0.37
C ALA A 80 -37.81 9.54 0.56
N THR A 81 -37.12 10.08 1.56
CA THR A 81 -36.96 11.52 1.74
C THR A 81 -35.58 11.97 1.27
N LEU A 82 -35.45 13.26 0.92
CA LEU A 82 -34.17 13.86 0.56
C LEU A 82 -33.15 13.73 1.70
N GLU A 83 -33.60 13.83 2.94
CA GLU A 83 -32.75 13.70 4.13
C GLU A 83 -32.14 12.31 4.23
N THR A 84 -32.95 11.26 4.12
CA THR A 84 -32.46 9.86 4.19
C THR A 84 -31.48 9.55 3.06
N LEU A 85 -31.73 10.10 1.86
CA LEU A 85 -30.85 9.94 0.71
C LEU A 85 -29.50 10.63 0.94
N MET A 86 -29.49 11.86 1.45
CA MET A 86 -28.24 12.58 1.74
C MET A 86 -27.40 11.88 2.81
N ILE A 87 -28.04 11.35 3.85
CA ILE A 87 -27.36 10.55 4.88
C ILE A 87 -26.73 9.31 4.25
N PHE A 88 -27.51 8.54 3.48
CA PHE A 88 -27.01 7.33 2.83
C PHE A 88 -25.81 7.62 1.92
N VAL A 89 -25.92 8.61 1.02
CA VAL A 89 -24.84 8.98 0.10
C VAL A 89 -23.62 9.50 0.84
N GLY A 90 -23.80 10.29 1.90
CA GLY A 90 -22.70 10.82 2.70
C GLY A 90 -21.86 9.71 3.35
N TRP A 91 -22.52 8.76 4.01
CA TRP A 91 -21.85 7.62 4.64
C TRP A 91 -21.28 6.63 3.63
N LEU A 92 -21.95 6.45 2.48
CA LEU A 92 -21.44 5.63 1.38
C LEU A 92 -20.16 6.23 0.80
N ASN A 93 -20.11 7.55 0.64
CA ASN A 93 -18.90 8.22 0.16
C ASN A 93 -17.76 8.13 1.18
N ALA A 94 -18.05 8.24 2.49
CA ALA A 94 -17.05 8.08 3.54
C ALA A 94 -16.34 6.72 3.48
N ILE A 95 -17.10 5.63 3.37
CA ILE A 95 -16.52 4.28 3.28
C ILE A 95 -15.74 4.07 1.97
N ILE A 96 -16.27 4.57 0.84
CA ILE A 96 -15.60 4.49 -0.47
C ILE A 96 -14.24 5.18 -0.42
N MET A 97 -14.15 6.38 0.17
CA MET A 97 -12.87 7.09 0.28
C MET A 97 -11.83 6.31 1.09
N GLY A 98 -12.24 5.70 2.21
CA GLY A 98 -11.36 4.85 3.01
C GLY A 98 -10.86 3.64 2.22
N CYS A 99 -11.76 2.91 1.57
CA CYS A 99 -11.41 1.76 0.73
C CYS A 99 -10.53 2.15 -0.46
N ALA A 100 -10.81 3.28 -1.12
CA ALA A 100 -10.03 3.77 -2.24
C ALA A 100 -8.59 4.11 -1.82
N ALA A 101 -8.40 4.69 -0.63
CA ALA A 101 -7.07 4.92 -0.09
C ALA A 101 -6.31 3.61 0.17
N GLY A 102 -6.95 2.62 0.80
CA GLY A 102 -6.36 1.30 1.04
C GLY A 102 -5.99 0.58 -0.26
N GLN A 103 -6.89 0.59 -1.25
CA GLN A 103 -6.64 -0.01 -2.56
C GLN A 103 -5.46 0.64 -3.28
N ARG A 104 -5.34 1.98 -3.21
CA ARG A 104 -4.20 2.69 -3.79
C ARG A 104 -2.88 2.27 -3.16
N LEU A 105 -2.85 2.09 -1.83
CA LEU A 105 -1.65 1.61 -1.14
C LEU A 105 -1.26 0.21 -1.60
N ILE A 106 -2.22 -0.72 -1.68
CA ILE A 106 -2.00 -2.09 -2.18
C ILE A 106 -1.45 -2.06 -3.61
N ASN A 107 -2.07 -1.27 -4.48
CA ASN A 107 -1.65 -1.16 -5.87
C ASN A 107 -0.22 -0.61 -6.00
N GLU A 108 0.11 0.47 -5.28
CA GLU A 108 1.46 1.04 -5.33
C GLU A 108 2.52 0.06 -4.78
N SER A 109 2.22 -0.67 -3.70
CA SER A 109 3.12 -1.71 -3.18
C SER A 109 3.35 -2.84 -4.19
N ALA A 110 2.29 -3.32 -4.86
CA ALA A 110 2.38 -4.39 -5.84
C ALA A 110 3.31 -4.03 -7.03
N THR A 111 3.28 -2.76 -7.47
CA THR A 111 4.14 -2.30 -8.57
C THR A 111 5.64 -2.37 -8.28
N ILE A 112 6.08 -2.53 -7.02
CA ILE A 112 7.49 -2.75 -6.70
C ILE A 112 7.97 -4.07 -7.33
N SER A 113 7.16 -5.12 -7.23
CA SER A 113 7.48 -6.43 -7.79
C SER A 113 7.54 -6.38 -9.32
N ASP A 114 6.58 -5.70 -9.94
CA ASP A 114 6.51 -5.56 -11.41
C ASP A 114 7.78 -4.92 -11.96
N VAL A 115 8.21 -3.81 -11.37
CA VAL A 115 9.43 -3.09 -11.79
C VAL A 115 10.69 -3.94 -11.61
N LEU A 116 10.75 -4.77 -10.57
CA LEU A 116 11.91 -5.64 -10.34
C LEU A 116 11.96 -6.83 -11.32
N HIS A 117 10.81 -7.29 -11.81
CA HIS A 117 10.73 -8.33 -12.83
C HIS A 117 11.22 -7.86 -14.20
N GLU A 118 11.12 -6.56 -14.50
CA GLU A 118 11.59 -5.97 -15.76
C GLU A 118 13.11 -5.77 -15.82
N VAL A 119 13.81 -5.89 -14.69
CA VAL A 119 15.28 -5.76 -14.64
C VAL A 119 15.94 -7.05 -15.13
N ASP A 120 17.08 -6.93 -15.84
CA ASP A 120 17.90 -8.05 -16.32
C ASP A 120 18.61 -8.82 -15.18
N TRP A 121 17.83 -9.37 -14.25
CA TRP A 121 18.30 -10.03 -13.04
C TRP A 121 19.17 -11.26 -13.31
N PHE A 122 19.04 -11.86 -14.50
CA PHE A 122 19.86 -12.98 -14.94
C PHE A 122 21.34 -12.59 -15.13
N GLU A 123 21.66 -11.31 -15.31
CA GLU A 123 23.04 -10.82 -15.41
C GLU A 123 23.70 -10.56 -14.04
N PHE A 124 22.93 -10.62 -12.95
CA PHE A 124 23.45 -10.38 -11.61
C PHE A 124 24.28 -11.54 -11.07
N ASP A 125 25.15 -11.24 -10.11
CA ASP A 125 25.90 -12.24 -9.38
C ASP A 125 24.97 -13.08 -8.47
N ASN A 126 25.38 -14.31 -8.16
CA ASN A 126 24.55 -15.24 -7.38
C ASN A 126 24.18 -14.70 -5.99
N GLY A 127 25.01 -13.82 -5.41
CA GLY A 127 24.71 -13.17 -4.15
C GLY A 127 23.54 -12.20 -4.29
N LEU A 128 23.64 -11.26 -5.22
CA LEU A 128 22.56 -10.30 -5.49
C LEU A 128 21.28 -10.96 -5.99
N LYS A 129 21.36 -12.03 -6.80
CA LYS A 129 20.19 -12.82 -7.20
C LYS A 129 19.44 -13.40 -6.01
N LYS A 130 20.18 -14.00 -5.07
CA LYS A 130 19.62 -14.54 -3.83
C LYS A 130 18.97 -13.43 -3.00
N ASP A 131 19.69 -12.32 -2.80
CA ASP A 131 19.18 -11.17 -2.03
C ASP A 131 17.90 -10.57 -2.67
N LEU A 132 17.85 -10.50 -4.00
CA LEU A 132 16.67 -10.05 -4.75
C LEU A 132 15.48 -11.03 -4.64
N SER A 133 15.72 -12.35 -4.71
CA SER A 133 14.69 -13.36 -4.49
C SER A 133 14.10 -13.26 -3.09
N PHE A 134 14.92 -13.03 -2.05
CA PHE A 134 14.42 -12.81 -0.70
C PHE A 134 13.57 -11.54 -0.61
N PHE A 135 14.03 -10.45 -1.24
CA PHE A 135 13.27 -9.19 -1.25
C PHE A 135 11.90 -9.36 -1.91
N LEU A 136 11.83 -10.03 -3.07
CA LEU A 136 10.58 -10.33 -3.78
C LEU A 136 9.66 -11.23 -2.95
N GLY A 137 10.20 -12.28 -2.32
CA GLY A 137 9.42 -13.14 -1.41
C GLY A 137 8.83 -12.35 -0.25
N ALA A 138 9.61 -11.43 0.34
CA ALA A 138 9.14 -10.54 1.40
C ALA A 138 8.05 -9.55 0.92
N GLN A 139 8.05 -9.12 -0.35
CA GLN A 139 6.94 -8.34 -0.89
C GLN A 139 5.64 -9.14 -0.93
N GLN A 140 5.73 -10.43 -1.27
CA GLN A 140 4.56 -11.31 -1.41
C GLN A 140 3.87 -11.62 -0.09
N GLU A 141 4.64 -11.81 1.00
CA GLU A 141 4.07 -11.99 2.35
C GLU A 141 3.34 -10.75 2.87
N VAL A 142 3.70 -9.54 2.44
CA VAL A 142 2.98 -8.30 2.83
C VAL A 142 1.58 -8.23 2.21
N HIS A 143 1.29 -9.05 1.20
CA HIS A 143 0.00 -9.12 0.52
C HIS A 143 -0.90 -10.29 0.98
N VAL A 144 -0.45 -11.12 1.93
CA VAL A 144 -1.21 -12.24 2.53
C VAL A 144 -1.63 -11.89 3.95
#